data_AF-A0A9P0CS63-F1
#
_entry.id   AF-A0A9P0CS63-F1
#
_cell.length_a   1.000
_cell.length_b   1.000
_cell.length_c   1.000
_cell.angle_alpha   90.00
_cell.angle_beta   90.00
_cell.angle_gamma   90.00
#
_symmetry.space_group_name_H-M   'P 1'
#
loop_
_entity.id
_entity.type
_entity.pdbx_description
1 polymer ?
#
loop_
_entity_poly.entity_id
_entity_poly.type
_entity_poly.pdbx_seq_one_letter_code
_entity_poly.pdbx_strand_id
1 'polypeptide(L)'
;MDNIEAAIPMLSPSTNISSQEFQSLLTSWYEEKGILSQLRAQLRFKMINVLKNTAIGRDITKKTSQTSISLSKQAINLIVAEFLMKNNFDYSLSIFNTEAGLSSMYIDNLVNESGKQSLHFDKENIVNILELIGINKTTYLCEDILNIYYDNDENIPLLSCLINMLSIPIEPNEEPPDLKPKTYIDLRHETDFIREVGTVLLDSHISIDKVICVIEIIKNLHNKEIKRLEDNCTKTVEKLKNVLSTKDKQIEHMEKKKRMAEIKLLKIIGDYNSLKHHMKNVIKDRLLKEQEIKNLKNKSKTDDSKPEKNSDICCNLDHCDNTCKENKQMLIQLQSDNQELYKKNAEQKEEITDLQKKYNELLHDFHFLQKKVSLLNLKVNEDRPVSHLNLNTKEIDIKYPNKEHSYKQMEITDSSDSITEEVIRQAWLRLEQLEKESKEIEEQYKL
;
A
#
# COMPACT_ATOMS: atom_id res chain seq x y z
N MET A 1 -37.51 -21.19 26.13
CA MET A 1 -36.90 -21.51 27.43
C MET A 1 -36.88 -23.02 27.47
N ASP A 2 -35.80 -23.61 26.96
CA ASP A 2 -35.73 -25.05 26.76
C ASP A 2 -35.22 -25.72 28.04
N ASN A 3 -35.84 -26.84 28.37
CA ASN A 3 -35.64 -27.66 29.56
C ASN A 3 -34.17 -27.74 29.99
N ILE A 4 -33.86 -27.10 31.13
CA ILE A 4 -32.58 -27.28 31.82
C ILE A 4 -32.67 -28.63 32.53
N GLU A 5 -32.33 -29.71 31.83
CA GLU A 5 -31.99 -30.98 32.47
C GLU A 5 -30.76 -30.78 33.35
N ALA A 6 -30.82 -31.28 34.59
CA ALA A 6 -29.71 -31.21 35.52
C ALA A 6 -28.46 -31.84 34.91
N ALA A 7 -27.31 -31.19 35.08
CA ALA A 7 -26.04 -31.60 34.46
C ALA A 7 -25.54 -32.99 34.90
N ILE A 8 -26.09 -33.50 36.00
CA ILE A 8 -25.81 -34.83 36.54
C ILE A 8 -27.14 -35.36 37.07
N PRO A 9 -27.70 -36.45 36.52
CA PRO A 9 -28.88 -37.08 37.10
C PRO A 9 -28.53 -37.55 38.52
N MET A 10 -29.45 -37.36 39.49
CA MET A 10 -29.25 -37.72 40.90
C MET A 10 -28.73 -39.16 41.03
N LEU A 11 -27.42 -39.31 41.24
CA LEU A 11 -26.85 -40.53 41.80
C LEU A 11 -27.27 -40.58 43.26
N SER A 12 -27.75 -41.75 43.69
CA SER A 12 -28.20 -42.02 45.04
C SER A 12 -27.12 -41.62 46.07
N PRO A 13 -27.51 -41.14 47.27
CA PRO A 13 -26.63 -40.47 48.24
C PRO A 13 -25.53 -41.37 48.88
N SER A 14 -25.27 -42.54 48.31
CA SER A 14 -24.36 -43.57 48.84
C SER A 14 -23.23 -43.99 47.87
N THR A 15 -22.96 -43.23 46.80
CA THR A 15 -21.77 -43.46 45.96
C THR A 15 -20.79 -42.31 46.11
N ASN A 16 -19.70 -42.54 46.86
CA ASN A 16 -18.55 -41.64 46.90
C ASN A 16 -17.82 -41.74 45.55
N ILE A 17 -18.26 -40.93 44.59
CA ILE A 17 -17.64 -40.84 43.26
C ILE A 17 -16.22 -40.28 43.44
N SER A 18 -15.24 -40.98 42.88
CA SER A 18 -13.85 -40.50 42.85
C SER A 18 -13.76 -39.18 42.11
N SER A 19 -12.84 -38.29 42.50
CA SER A 19 -12.60 -37.01 41.80
C SER A 19 -12.32 -37.20 40.30
N GLN A 20 -11.74 -38.33 39.90
CA GLN A 20 -11.47 -38.67 38.50
C GLN A 20 -12.73 -39.12 37.76
N GLU A 21 -13.62 -39.87 38.40
CA GLU A 21 -14.88 -40.32 37.82
C GLU A 21 -15.85 -39.15 37.65
N PHE A 22 -15.86 -38.21 38.60
CA PHE A 22 -16.62 -36.96 38.49
C PHE A 22 -16.13 -36.10 37.32
N GLN A 23 -14.82 -35.96 37.15
CA GLN A 23 -14.24 -35.25 36.01
C GLN A 23 -14.58 -35.90 34.68
N SER A 24 -14.55 -37.24 34.61
CA SER A 24 -14.94 -38.00 33.42
C SER A 24 -16.42 -37.80 33.06
N LEU A 25 -17.31 -37.87 34.07
CA LEU A 25 -18.75 -37.67 33.90
C LEU A 25 -19.06 -36.24 33.44
N LEU A 26 -18.43 -35.25 34.06
CA LEU A 26 -18.57 -33.84 33.71
C LEU A 26 -18.07 -33.56 32.28
N THR A 27 -16.93 -34.15 31.90
CA THR A 27 -16.37 -34.00 30.54
C THR A 27 -17.29 -34.63 29.51
N SER A 28 -17.80 -35.83 29.78
CA SER A 28 -18.76 -36.51 28.90
C SER A 28 -20.05 -35.71 28.74
N TRP A 29 -20.56 -35.11 29.82
CA TRP A 29 -21.72 -34.23 29.76
C TRP A 29 -21.49 -32.96 28.94
N TYR A 30 -20.31 -32.34 29.07
CA TYR A 30 -19.93 -31.18 28.24
C TYR A 30 -19.80 -31.52 26.75
N GLU A 31 -19.38 -32.75 26.43
CA GLU A 31 -19.32 -33.26 25.06
C GLU A 31 -20.71 -33.57 24.51
N GLU A 32 -21.57 -34.24 25.29
CA GLU A 32 -22.93 -34.62 24.90
C GLU A 32 -23.84 -33.41 24.67
N LYS A 33 -23.76 -32.39 25.54
CA LYS A 33 -24.49 -31.12 25.34
C LYS A 33 -23.84 -30.20 24.30
N GLY A 34 -22.75 -30.62 23.66
CA GLY A 34 -22.07 -29.87 22.58
C GLY A 34 -21.38 -28.58 23.04
N ILE A 35 -21.35 -28.29 24.34
CA ILE A 35 -20.78 -27.07 24.93
C ILE A 35 -19.29 -26.99 24.59
N LEU A 36 -18.58 -28.12 24.64
CA LEU A 36 -17.15 -28.20 24.34
C LEU A 36 -16.87 -27.94 22.85
N SER A 37 -17.77 -28.37 21.96
CA SER A 37 -17.71 -28.07 20.52
C SER A 37 -17.99 -26.59 20.25
N GLN A 38 -19.01 -26.02 20.90
CA GLN A 38 -19.37 -24.61 20.78
C GLN A 38 -18.25 -23.69 21.30
N LEU A 39 -17.64 -24.04 22.43
CA LEU A 39 -16.48 -23.33 22.99
C LEU A 39 -15.28 -23.39 22.02
N ARG A 40 -14.98 -24.57 21.47
CA ARG A 40 -13.91 -24.74 20.46
C ARG A 40 -14.20 -23.91 19.20
N ALA A 41 -15.44 -23.87 18.73
CA ALA A 41 -15.84 -23.06 17.58
C ALA A 41 -15.70 -21.55 17.86
N GLN A 42 -16.16 -21.08 19.02
CA GLN A 42 -16.02 -19.70 19.45
C GLN A 42 -14.55 -19.29 19.64
N LEU A 43 -13.72 -20.19 20.19
CA LEU A 43 -12.27 -19.97 20.33
C LEU A 43 -11.59 -19.90 18.96
N ARG A 44 -11.91 -20.81 18.03
CA ARG A 44 -11.41 -20.76 16.65
C ARG A 44 -11.82 -19.45 15.97
N PHE A 45 -13.08 -19.04 16.10
CA PHE A 45 -13.59 -17.79 15.54
C PHE A 45 -12.86 -16.57 16.11
N LYS A 46 -12.70 -16.48 17.44
CA LYS A 46 -11.93 -15.40 18.08
C LYS A 46 -10.47 -15.40 17.65
N MET A 47 -9.83 -16.57 17.58
CA MET A 47 -8.44 -16.71 17.17
C MET A 47 -8.25 -16.26 15.72
N ILE A 48 -9.15 -16.67 14.82
CA ILE A 48 -9.15 -16.24 13.42
C ILE A 48 -9.35 -14.72 13.32
N ASN A 49 -10.29 -14.13 14.06
CA ASN A 49 -10.52 -12.68 14.02
C ASN A 49 -9.33 -11.87 14.55
N VAL A 50 -8.68 -12.34 15.62
CA VAL A 50 -7.46 -11.70 16.13
C VAL A 50 -6.33 -11.83 15.11
N LEU A 51 -6.15 -13.00 14.50
CA LEU A 51 -5.12 -13.24 13.50
C LEU A 51 -5.37 -12.44 12.21
N LYS A 52 -6.62 -12.30 11.75
CA LYS A 52 -7.01 -11.57 10.53
C LYS A 52 -6.48 -10.13 10.51
N ASN A 53 -6.41 -9.47 11.67
CA ASN A 53 -5.95 -8.09 11.81
C ASN A 53 -4.43 -7.94 11.98
N THR A 54 -3.68 -9.05 12.08
CA THR A 54 -2.22 -9.03 12.14
C THR A 54 -1.59 -8.89 10.75
N ALA A 55 -0.31 -8.53 10.67
CA ALA A 55 0.42 -8.47 9.40
C ALA A 55 0.35 -9.81 8.62
N ILE A 56 0.48 -10.94 9.31
CA ILE A 56 0.40 -12.28 8.73
C ILE A 56 -1.02 -12.60 8.26
N GLY A 57 -2.05 -12.25 9.05
CA GLY A 57 -3.43 -12.47 8.64
C GLY A 57 -3.86 -11.60 7.47
N ARG A 58 -3.35 -10.37 7.38
CA ARG A 58 -3.50 -9.49 6.22
C ARG A 58 -2.83 -10.06 4.98
N ASP A 59 -1.66 -10.68 5.11
CA ASP A 59 -0.98 -11.32 3.98
C ASP A 59 -1.67 -12.60 3.51
N ILE A 60 -2.21 -13.40 4.43
CA ILE A 60 -3.00 -14.60 4.09
C ILE A 60 -4.32 -14.19 3.41
N THR A 61 -5.04 -13.22 3.98
CA THR A 61 -6.29 -12.72 3.38
C THR A 61 -6.06 -11.99 2.05
N LYS A 62 -4.95 -11.25 1.88
CA LYS A 62 -4.57 -10.67 0.58
C LYS A 62 -4.25 -11.75 -0.46
N LYS A 63 -3.56 -12.82 -0.08
CA LYS A 63 -3.28 -13.95 -0.99
C LYS A 63 -4.54 -14.72 -1.40
N THR A 64 -5.52 -14.83 -0.52
CA THR A 64 -6.79 -15.53 -0.81
C THR A 64 -7.84 -14.64 -1.48
N SER A 65 -7.86 -13.33 -1.20
CA SER A 65 -8.91 -12.41 -1.70
C SER A 65 -8.52 -11.68 -2.99
N GLN A 66 -7.28 -11.80 -3.46
CA GLN A 66 -6.77 -11.03 -4.61
C GLN A 66 -5.86 -11.83 -5.55
N THR A 67 -6.10 -13.13 -5.73
CA THR A 67 -5.82 -13.66 -7.08
C THR A 67 -6.86 -13.03 -7.98
N SER A 68 -6.40 -12.22 -8.94
CA SER A 68 -7.23 -11.58 -9.96
C SER A 68 -7.89 -12.67 -10.82
N ILE A 69 -8.96 -13.27 -10.31
CA ILE A 69 -9.82 -14.16 -11.08
C ILE A 69 -10.48 -13.26 -12.12
N SER A 70 -10.08 -13.41 -13.38
CA SER A 70 -10.70 -12.70 -14.51
C SER A 70 -12.21 -12.87 -14.46
N LEU A 71 -12.98 -11.84 -14.81
CA LEU A 71 -14.45 -11.89 -14.77
C LEU A 71 -15.03 -13.10 -15.50
N SER A 72 -14.43 -13.52 -16.61
CA SER A 72 -14.81 -14.76 -17.33
C SER A 72 -14.62 -16.03 -16.51
N LYS A 73 -13.57 -16.11 -15.68
CA LYS A 73 -13.37 -17.25 -14.76
C LYS A 73 -14.36 -17.22 -13.61
N GLN A 74 -14.75 -16.03 -13.14
CA GLN A 74 -15.81 -15.90 -12.15
C GLN A 74 -17.16 -16.36 -12.71
N ALA A 75 -17.48 -15.96 -13.95
CA ALA A 75 -18.68 -16.40 -14.66
C ALA A 75 -18.73 -17.94 -14.81
N ILE A 76 -17.61 -18.57 -15.19
CA ILE A 76 -17.51 -20.03 -15.26
C ILE A 76 -17.69 -20.67 -13.88
N ASN A 77 -17.05 -20.11 -12.84
CA ASN A 77 -17.18 -20.63 -11.47
C ASN A 77 -18.62 -20.52 -10.95
N LEU A 78 -19.35 -19.45 -11.31
CA LEU A 78 -20.77 -19.27 -10.99
C LEU A 78 -21.65 -20.33 -11.67
N ILE A 79 -21.39 -20.64 -12.94
CA ILE A 79 -22.10 -21.71 -13.68
C ILE A 79 -21.87 -23.08 -13.02
N VAL A 80 -20.63 -23.37 -12.65
CA VAL A 80 -20.28 -24.64 -12.00
C VAL A 80 -20.91 -24.73 -10.61
N ALA A 81 -20.88 -23.64 -9.82
CA ALA A 81 -21.53 -23.60 -8.52
C ALA A 81 -23.05 -23.80 -8.62
N GLU A 82 -23.71 -23.15 -9.58
CA GLU A 82 -25.15 -23.34 -9.84
C GLU A 82 -25.46 -24.81 -10.20
N PHE A 83 -24.62 -25.43 -11.04
CA PHE A 83 -24.75 -26.84 -11.39
C PHE A 83 -24.62 -27.75 -10.17
N LEU A 84 -23.60 -27.53 -9.33
CA LEU A 84 -23.39 -28.33 -8.11
C LEU A 84 -24.54 -28.17 -7.11
N MET A 85 -25.10 -26.96 -7.01
CA MET A 85 -26.25 -26.67 -6.15
C MET A 85 -27.54 -27.34 -6.65
N LYS A 86 -27.87 -27.18 -7.94
CA LYS A 86 -29.09 -27.76 -8.52
C LYS A 86 -29.10 -29.30 -8.49
N ASN A 87 -27.93 -29.93 -8.45
CA ASN A 87 -27.78 -31.39 -8.31
C ASN A 87 -27.57 -31.87 -6.86
N ASN A 88 -27.69 -31.00 -5.85
CA ASN A 88 -27.53 -31.31 -4.41
C ASN A 88 -26.15 -31.90 -4.03
N PHE A 89 -25.05 -31.43 -4.65
CA PHE A 89 -23.69 -31.84 -4.31
C PHE A 89 -23.06 -30.96 -3.23
N ASP A 90 -23.64 -30.96 -2.03
CA ASP A 90 -23.27 -30.04 -0.93
C ASP A 90 -21.80 -30.15 -0.50
N TYR A 91 -21.26 -31.37 -0.44
CA TYR A 91 -19.86 -31.60 -0.07
C TYR A 91 -18.89 -31.02 -1.12
N SER A 92 -19.14 -31.31 -2.40
CA SER A 92 -18.31 -30.81 -3.50
C SER A 92 -18.43 -29.29 -3.62
N LEU A 93 -19.63 -28.73 -3.40
CA LEU A 93 -19.85 -27.29 -3.36
C LEU A 93 -19.07 -26.62 -2.21
N SER A 94 -19.06 -27.23 -1.02
CA SER A 94 -18.30 -26.70 0.12
C SER A 94 -16.80 -26.64 -0.17
N ILE A 95 -16.24 -27.68 -0.79
CA ILE A 95 -14.82 -27.68 -1.20
C ILE A 95 -14.60 -26.64 -2.31
N PHE A 96 -15.45 -26.65 -3.33
CA PHE A 96 -15.38 -25.73 -4.46
C PHE A 96 -15.42 -24.27 -4.01
N ASN A 97 -16.29 -23.90 -3.07
CA ASN A 97 -16.37 -22.54 -2.53
C ASN A 97 -15.09 -22.09 -1.82
N THR A 98 -14.38 -23.03 -1.17
CA THR A 98 -13.10 -22.75 -0.53
C THR A 98 -11.93 -22.65 -1.50
N GLU A 99 -11.92 -23.48 -2.55
CA GLU A 99 -10.83 -23.51 -3.54
C GLU A 99 -10.98 -22.45 -4.63
N ALA A 100 -12.21 -22.20 -5.10
CA ALA A 100 -12.53 -21.22 -6.14
C ALA A 100 -12.67 -19.78 -5.61
N GLY A 101 -12.59 -19.58 -4.28
CA GLY A 101 -12.65 -18.26 -3.66
C GLY A 101 -14.03 -17.59 -3.74
N LEU A 102 -15.11 -18.37 -3.89
CA LEU A 102 -16.49 -17.86 -4.00
C LEU A 102 -17.10 -17.43 -2.65
N SER A 103 -16.38 -17.64 -1.55
CA SER A 103 -16.87 -17.42 -0.18
C SER A 103 -17.28 -15.97 0.13
N SER A 104 -16.82 -14.97 -0.64
CA SER A 104 -17.29 -13.58 -0.48
C SER A 104 -18.53 -13.24 -1.29
N MET A 105 -18.84 -13.97 -2.36
CA MET A 105 -19.98 -13.66 -3.26
C MET A 105 -21.29 -14.32 -2.83
N TYR A 106 -21.23 -15.41 -2.06
CA TYR A 106 -22.41 -16.19 -1.67
C TYR A 106 -22.97 -15.86 -0.28
N ILE A 107 -22.26 -15.08 0.56
CA ILE A 107 -22.68 -14.85 1.95
C ILE A 107 -23.88 -13.90 2.06
N ASP A 108 -23.99 -12.89 1.18
CA ASP A 108 -25.06 -11.88 1.32
C ASP A 108 -26.45 -12.39 0.88
N ASN A 109 -26.52 -13.41 0.01
CA ASN A 109 -27.79 -13.93 -0.50
C ASN A 109 -28.30 -15.20 0.19
N LEU A 110 -27.49 -15.83 1.07
CA LEU A 110 -27.88 -17.10 1.72
C LEU A 110 -28.57 -16.93 3.08
N VAL A 111 -28.58 -15.72 3.65
CA VAL A 111 -29.12 -15.46 5.01
C VAL A 111 -30.56 -14.92 4.97
N ASN A 112 -31.25 -15.01 3.83
CA ASN A 112 -32.69 -14.75 3.80
C ASN A 112 -33.47 -15.99 4.25
N GLU A 113 -34.24 -15.77 5.32
CA GLU A 113 -35.03 -16.71 6.10
C GLU A 113 -36.06 -17.49 5.25
N SER A 114 -35.65 -18.59 4.62
CA SER A 114 -36.49 -19.77 4.38
C SER A 114 -35.64 -20.87 3.76
N GLY A 115 -35.72 -22.09 4.30
CA GLY A 115 -34.84 -23.22 3.98
C GLY A 115 -35.00 -23.83 2.58
N LYS A 116 -35.03 -23.02 1.52
CA LYS A 116 -34.92 -23.46 0.13
C LYS A 116 -33.82 -22.64 -0.57
N GLN A 117 -32.66 -23.24 -0.71
CA GLN A 117 -31.55 -22.70 -1.49
C GLN A 117 -31.87 -22.85 -2.99
N SER A 118 -32.60 -21.91 -3.58
CA SER A 118 -32.73 -21.81 -5.03
C SER A 118 -31.95 -20.61 -5.53
N LEU A 119 -30.70 -20.82 -5.94
CA LEU A 119 -29.99 -19.88 -6.80
C LEU A 119 -30.59 -20.00 -8.19
N HIS A 120 -31.57 -19.15 -8.45
CA HIS A 120 -32.08 -18.89 -9.78
C HIS A 120 -31.44 -17.59 -10.25
N PHE A 121 -30.75 -17.60 -11.38
CA PHE A 121 -30.16 -16.38 -11.91
C PHE A 121 -31.26 -15.51 -12.53
N ASP A 122 -31.24 -14.21 -12.22
CA ASP A 122 -32.09 -13.25 -12.92
C ASP A 122 -31.68 -13.15 -14.40
N LYS A 123 -32.63 -12.77 -15.24
CA LYS A 123 -32.44 -12.66 -16.70
C LYS A 123 -31.24 -11.79 -17.06
N GLU A 124 -31.04 -10.69 -16.33
CA GLU A 124 -29.91 -9.78 -16.51
C GLU A 124 -28.57 -10.42 -16.10
N ASN A 125 -28.56 -11.20 -15.01
CA ASN A 125 -27.36 -11.92 -14.56
C ASN A 125 -26.95 -12.99 -15.55
N ILE A 126 -27.90 -13.74 -16.14
CA ILE A 126 -27.62 -14.74 -17.18
C ILE A 126 -27.01 -14.06 -18.41
N VAL A 127 -27.61 -12.96 -18.89
CA VAL A 127 -27.11 -12.22 -20.05
C VAL A 127 -25.68 -11.71 -19.83
N ASN A 128 -25.38 -11.21 -18.62
CA ASN A 128 -24.04 -10.75 -18.26
C ASN A 128 -23.05 -11.93 -18.16
N ILE A 129 -23.46 -13.07 -17.61
CA ILE A 129 -22.64 -14.30 -17.56
C ILE A 129 -22.32 -14.79 -18.98
N LEU A 130 -23.31 -14.81 -19.87
CA LEU A 130 -23.16 -15.22 -21.27
C LEU A 130 -22.24 -14.28 -22.05
N GLU A 131 -22.36 -12.97 -21.87
CA GLU A 131 -21.45 -11.97 -22.45
C GLU A 131 -20.00 -12.20 -21.99
N LEU A 132 -19.80 -12.47 -20.69
CA LEU A 132 -18.47 -12.75 -20.13
C LEU A 132 -17.82 -14.05 -20.63
N ILE A 133 -18.63 -14.97 -21.16
CA ILE A 133 -18.20 -16.24 -21.77
C ILE A 133 -17.99 -16.10 -23.29
N GLY A 134 -18.40 -14.96 -23.88
CA GLY A 134 -18.21 -14.65 -25.29
C GLY A 134 -19.45 -14.82 -26.17
N ILE A 135 -20.63 -15.01 -25.59
CA ILE A 135 -21.91 -15.04 -26.31
C ILE A 135 -22.47 -13.62 -26.35
N ASN A 136 -22.56 -13.03 -27.54
CA ASN A 136 -23.08 -11.66 -27.70
C ASN A 136 -24.60 -11.62 -27.40
N LYS A 137 -25.04 -10.56 -26.70
CA LYS A 137 -26.43 -10.29 -26.29
C LYS A 137 -27.43 -10.26 -27.44
N THR A 138 -26.96 -9.99 -28.66
CA THR A 138 -27.79 -9.87 -29.87
C THR A 138 -27.92 -11.17 -30.66
N THR A 139 -27.33 -12.26 -30.18
CA THR A 139 -27.36 -13.55 -30.90
C THR A 139 -28.64 -14.30 -30.57
N TYR A 140 -29.28 -14.92 -31.57
CA TYR A 140 -30.41 -15.85 -31.39
C TYR A 140 -30.11 -16.93 -30.34
N LEU A 141 -28.85 -17.37 -30.24
CA LEU A 141 -28.37 -18.30 -29.22
C LEU A 141 -28.62 -17.83 -27.78
N CYS A 142 -28.55 -16.52 -27.51
CA CYS A 142 -28.82 -15.98 -26.17
C CYS A 142 -30.31 -16.07 -25.83
N GLU A 143 -31.18 -15.82 -26.80
CA GLU A 143 -32.63 -15.94 -26.63
C GLU A 143 -33.02 -17.42 -26.48
N ASP A 144 -32.44 -18.30 -27.27
CA ASP A 144 -32.69 -19.74 -27.19
C ASP A 144 -32.21 -20.32 -25.85
N ILE A 145 -31.06 -19.89 -25.32
CA ILE A 145 -30.57 -20.31 -23.98
C ILE A 145 -31.50 -19.80 -22.87
N LEU A 146 -31.99 -18.56 -22.98
CA LEU A 146 -32.94 -18.00 -22.02
C LEU A 146 -34.27 -18.77 -22.04
N ASN A 147 -34.77 -19.12 -23.23
CA ASN A 147 -35.98 -19.92 -23.37
C ASN A 147 -35.78 -21.30 -22.76
N ILE A 148 -34.67 -22.00 -23.02
CA ILE A 148 -34.39 -23.31 -22.40
C ILE A 148 -34.24 -23.20 -20.87
N TYR A 149 -33.69 -22.10 -20.35
CA TYR A 149 -33.51 -21.92 -18.90
C TYR A 149 -34.82 -21.62 -18.16
N TYR A 150 -35.74 -20.86 -18.77
CA TYR A 150 -37.00 -20.43 -18.15
C TYR A 150 -38.22 -21.28 -18.54
N ASP A 151 -38.26 -21.88 -19.72
CA ASP A 151 -39.42 -22.64 -20.22
C ASP A 151 -39.44 -24.09 -19.73
N ASN A 152 -38.31 -24.60 -19.21
CA ASN A 152 -38.26 -25.95 -18.64
C ASN A 152 -38.66 -25.92 -17.16
N ASP A 153 -39.78 -26.59 -16.83
CA ASP A 153 -40.25 -26.82 -15.46
C ASP A 153 -39.27 -27.68 -14.62
N GLU A 154 -38.39 -28.41 -15.29
CA GLU A 154 -37.24 -29.05 -14.64
C GLU A 154 -36.18 -27.98 -14.43
N ASN A 155 -35.76 -27.75 -13.18
CA ASN A 155 -34.72 -26.77 -12.80
C ASN A 155 -33.35 -27.10 -13.44
N ILE A 156 -33.22 -26.95 -14.75
CA ILE A 156 -32.04 -27.32 -15.51
C ILE A 156 -30.92 -26.31 -15.19
N PRO A 157 -29.70 -26.76 -14.88
CA PRO A 157 -28.56 -25.87 -14.71
C PRO A 157 -28.19 -25.13 -15.99
N LEU A 158 -27.66 -23.90 -15.88
CA LEU A 158 -27.20 -23.14 -17.05
C LEU A 158 -26.13 -23.90 -17.86
N LEU A 159 -25.29 -24.68 -17.18
CA LEU A 159 -24.29 -25.54 -17.81
C LEU A 159 -24.92 -26.57 -18.76
N SER A 160 -26.01 -27.20 -18.35
CA SER A 160 -26.70 -28.20 -19.18
C SER A 160 -27.36 -27.56 -20.41
N CYS A 161 -27.87 -26.32 -20.27
CA CYS A 161 -28.40 -25.54 -21.39
C CYS A 161 -27.30 -25.26 -22.42
N LEU A 162 -26.11 -24.84 -21.96
CA LEU A 162 -24.95 -24.60 -22.81
C LEU A 162 -24.48 -25.86 -23.54
N ILE A 163 -24.44 -27.00 -22.85
CA ILE A 163 -24.03 -28.29 -23.46
C ILE A 163 -25.06 -28.76 -24.50
N ASN A 164 -26.36 -28.60 -24.23
CA ASN A 164 -27.41 -28.95 -25.18
C ASN A 164 -27.28 -28.14 -26.47
N MET A 165 -26.97 -26.84 -26.38
CA MET A 165 -26.72 -26.00 -27.56
C MET A 165 -25.50 -26.44 -28.36
N LEU A 166 -24.43 -26.83 -27.69
CA LEU A 166 -23.23 -27.37 -28.35
C LEU A 166 -23.47 -28.75 -28.99
N SER A 167 -24.55 -29.42 -28.58
CA SER A 167 -24.92 -30.77 -29.06
C SER A 167 -25.97 -30.75 -30.16
N ILE A 168 -26.48 -29.58 -30.57
CA ILE A 168 -27.34 -29.46 -31.75
C ILE A 168 -26.47 -29.80 -32.97
N PRO A 169 -26.71 -30.91 -33.68
CA PRO A 169 -26.02 -31.17 -34.93
C PRO A 169 -26.36 -30.03 -35.88
N ILE A 170 -25.34 -29.42 -36.47
CA ILE A 170 -25.51 -28.55 -37.65
C ILE A 170 -26.13 -29.45 -38.70
N GLU A 171 -27.45 -29.36 -38.91
CA GLU A 171 -28.08 -30.09 -40.00
C GLU A 171 -27.38 -29.67 -41.29
N PRO A 172 -26.81 -30.62 -42.05
CA PRO A 172 -26.30 -30.31 -43.38
C PRO A 172 -27.49 -29.86 -44.21
N ASN A 173 -27.42 -28.59 -44.66
CA ASN A 173 -28.40 -27.92 -45.51
C ASN A 173 -29.11 -28.91 -46.46
N GLU A 174 -30.44 -28.97 -46.40
CA GLU A 174 -31.24 -29.58 -47.45
C GLU A 174 -30.88 -28.89 -48.79
N GLU A 175 -30.34 -29.66 -49.73
CA GLU A 175 -30.13 -29.23 -51.11
C GLU A 175 -31.47 -28.95 -51.79
N PRO A 176 -31.67 -27.78 -52.43
CA PRO A 176 -32.61 -27.67 -53.53
C PRO A 176 -31.90 -27.93 -54.87
N PRO A 177 -32.60 -28.54 -55.84
CA PRO A 177 -32.00 -29.08 -57.04
C PRO A 177 -31.60 -28.00 -58.05
N ASP A 178 -30.45 -28.24 -58.67
CA ASP A 178 -30.03 -27.80 -60.01
C ASP A 178 -30.40 -26.37 -60.44
N LEU A 179 -29.44 -25.45 -60.29
CA LEU A 179 -29.23 -24.33 -61.22
C LEU A 179 -27.82 -23.77 -61.04
N LYS A 180 -26.95 -24.10 -62.01
CA LYS A 180 -25.69 -23.45 -62.48
C LYS A 180 -24.93 -22.56 -61.48
N PRO A 181 -23.59 -22.70 -61.38
CA PRO A 181 -22.79 -21.99 -60.38
C PRO A 181 -22.89 -20.48 -60.62
N LYS A 182 -23.78 -19.81 -59.89
CA LYS A 182 -23.61 -18.40 -59.60
C LYS A 182 -22.37 -18.34 -58.73
N THR A 183 -21.33 -17.66 -59.21
CA THR A 183 -20.20 -17.23 -58.41
C THR A 183 -20.73 -16.40 -57.25
N TYR A 184 -21.07 -17.09 -56.17
CA TYR A 184 -21.50 -16.49 -54.91
C TYR A 184 -20.24 -15.92 -54.27
N ILE A 185 -20.18 -14.60 -54.13
CA ILE A 185 -19.13 -13.96 -53.34
C ILE A 185 -19.49 -14.24 -51.88
N ASP A 186 -18.77 -15.18 -51.25
CA ASP A 186 -18.93 -15.44 -49.82
C ASP A 186 -18.30 -14.31 -49.00
N LEU A 187 -19.10 -13.29 -48.70
CA LEU A 187 -18.72 -12.14 -47.88
C LEU A 187 -18.84 -12.42 -46.36
N ARG A 188 -19.17 -13.65 -45.94
CA ARG A 188 -19.41 -13.98 -44.52
C ARG A 188 -18.17 -13.87 -43.65
N HIS A 189 -16.99 -14.04 -44.24
CA HIS A 189 -15.69 -14.02 -43.54
C HIS A 189 -14.96 -12.67 -43.66
N GLU A 190 -15.57 -11.69 -44.34
CA GLU A 190 -14.98 -10.40 -44.60
C GLU A 190 -15.35 -9.37 -43.53
N THR A 191 -14.47 -8.38 -43.33
CA THR A 191 -14.75 -7.28 -42.39
C THR A 191 -16.08 -6.58 -42.72
N ASP A 192 -16.77 -6.09 -41.70
CA ASP A 192 -18.10 -5.47 -41.85
C ASP A 192 -18.13 -4.37 -42.92
N PHE A 193 -17.05 -3.60 -43.05
CA PHE A 193 -16.87 -2.59 -44.10
C PHE A 193 -16.79 -3.19 -45.51
N ILE A 194 -16.00 -4.25 -45.72
CA ILE A 194 -15.88 -4.92 -47.03
C ILE A 194 -17.20 -5.60 -47.40
N ARG A 195 -17.91 -6.15 -46.41
CA ARG A 195 -19.24 -6.72 -46.58
C ARG A 195 -20.25 -5.68 -47.04
N GLU A 196 -20.29 -4.52 -46.38
CA GLU A 196 -21.22 -3.42 -46.69
C GLU A 196 -20.93 -2.79 -48.06
N VAL A 197 -19.65 -2.58 -48.40
CA VAL A 197 -19.26 -2.12 -49.74
C VAL A 197 -19.62 -3.17 -50.80
N GLY A 198 -19.41 -4.46 -50.51
CA GLY A 198 -19.78 -5.56 -51.39
C GLY A 198 -21.29 -5.61 -51.64
N THR A 199 -22.12 -5.44 -50.61
CA THR A 199 -23.58 -5.43 -50.75
C THR A 199 -24.06 -4.23 -51.57
N VAL A 200 -23.54 -3.02 -51.30
CA VAL A 200 -23.90 -1.81 -52.07
C VAL A 200 -23.53 -1.93 -53.54
N LEU A 201 -22.37 -2.53 -53.84
CA LEU A 201 -21.92 -2.75 -55.22
C LEU A 201 -22.77 -3.81 -55.94
N LEU A 202 -23.21 -4.86 -55.25
CA LEU A 202 -24.12 -5.87 -55.80
C LEU A 202 -25.52 -5.31 -56.06
N ASP A 203 -26.02 -4.43 -55.18
CA ASP A 203 -27.32 -3.75 -55.33
C ASP A 203 -27.34 -2.78 -56.53
N SER A 204 -26.18 -2.24 -56.92
CA SER A 204 -26.03 -1.30 -58.03
C SER A 204 -25.98 -1.94 -59.44
N HIS A 205 -26.33 -3.23 -59.58
CA HIS A 205 -26.33 -3.99 -60.84
C HIS A 205 -24.98 -4.02 -61.59
N ILE A 206 -23.86 -3.84 -60.88
CA ILE A 206 -22.52 -3.98 -61.45
C ILE A 206 -22.21 -5.47 -61.68
N SER A 207 -21.51 -5.79 -62.78
CA SER A 207 -21.05 -7.17 -63.03
C SER A 207 -20.20 -7.69 -61.87
N ILE A 208 -20.49 -8.92 -61.44
CA ILE A 208 -19.85 -9.61 -60.31
C ILE A 208 -18.31 -9.57 -60.44
N ASP A 209 -17.78 -9.76 -61.65
CA ASP A 209 -16.33 -9.73 -61.89
C ASP A 209 -15.70 -8.38 -61.54
N LYS A 210 -16.41 -7.28 -61.79
CA LYS A 210 -15.95 -5.92 -61.45
C LYS A 210 -16.04 -5.68 -59.95
N VAL A 211 -17.06 -6.21 -59.28
CA VAL A 211 -17.21 -6.13 -57.82
C VAL A 211 -16.06 -6.86 -57.12
N ILE A 212 -15.70 -8.07 -57.60
CA ILE A 212 -14.55 -8.82 -57.09
C ILE A 212 -13.26 -8.01 -57.24
N CYS A 213 -13.00 -7.44 -58.42
CA CYS A 213 -11.82 -6.61 -58.65
C CYS A 213 -11.77 -5.39 -57.71
N VAL A 214 -12.90 -4.72 -57.49
CA VAL A 214 -12.97 -3.55 -56.58
C VAL A 214 -12.69 -3.97 -55.14
N ILE A 215 -13.31 -5.04 -54.66
CA ILE A 215 -13.07 -5.57 -53.31
C ILE A 215 -11.60 -5.94 -53.13
N GLU A 216 -10.98 -6.58 -54.12
CA GLU A 216 -9.57 -6.96 -54.08
C GLU A 216 -8.63 -5.74 -54.05
N ILE A 217 -8.95 -4.68 -54.79
CA ILE A 217 -8.22 -3.41 -54.73
C ILE A 217 -8.34 -2.78 -53.34
N ILE A 218 -9.55 -2.75 -52.77
CA ILE A 218 -9.78 -2.19 -51.44
C ILE A 218 -9.00 -2.98 -50.38
N LYS A 219 -9.04 -4.32 -50.43
CA LYS A 219 -8.23 -5.18 -49.55
C LYS A 219 -6.74 -4.88 -49.67
N ASN A 220 -6.23 -4.74 -50.88
CA ASN A 220 -4.82 -4.43 -51.12
C ASN A 220 -4.43 -3.06 -50.59
N LEU A 221 -5.29 -2.05 -50.73
CA LEU A 221 -5.06 -0.72 -50.15
C LEU A 221 -5.12 -0.76 -48.63
N HIS A 222 -6.09 -1.47 -48.05
CA HIS A 222 -6.23 -1.61 -46.60
C HIS A 222 -5.00 -2.32 -46.01
N ASN A 223 -4.54 -3.41 -46.63
CA ASN A 223 -3.33 -4.12 -46.21
C ASN A 223 -2.07 -3.24 -46.29
N LYS A 224 -1.96 -2.37 -47.30
CA LYS A 224 -0.85 -1.40 -47.38
C LYS A 224 -0.90 -0.37 -46.26
N GLU A 225 -2.09 0.11 -45.91
CA GLU A 225 -2.26 1.07 -44.82
C GLU A 225 -1.99 0.42 -43.46
N ILE A 226 -2.46 -0.82 -43.23
CA ILE A 226 -2.14 -1.59 -42.04
C ILE A 226 -0.62 -1.73 -41.90
N LYS A 227 0.09 -2.17 -42.94
CA LYS A 227 1.56 -2.26 -42.91
C LYS A 227 2.23 -0.91 -42.61
N ARG A 228 1.73 0.18 -43.18
CA ARG A 228 2.22 1.53 -42.89
C ARG A 228 2.03 1.91 -41.42
N LEU A 229 0.89 1.56 -40.84
CA LEU A 229 0.60 1.78 -39.42
C LEU A 229 1.48 0.90 -38.52
N GLU A 230 1.68 -0.36 -38.87
CA GLU A 230 2.59 -1.28 -38.17
C GLU A 230 4.04 -0.74 -38.19
N ASP A 231 4.52 -0.26 -39.34
CA ASP A 231 5.84 0.37 -39.47
C ASP A 231 5.96 1.65 -38.61
N ASN A 232 4.88 2.42 -38.49
CA ASN A 232 4.87 3.61 -37.65
C ASN A 232 4.83 3.26 -36.15
N CYS A 233 4.06 2.25 -35.78
CA CYS A 233 4.01 1.72 -34.42
C CYS A 233 5.37 1.17 -33.99
N THR A 234 6.01 0.35 -34.83
CA THR A 234 7.35 -0.21 -34.55
C THR A 234 8.40 0.88 -34.40
N LYS A 235 8.42 1.90 -35.27
CA LYS A 235 9.30 3.08 -35.12
C LYS A 235 9.05 3.83 -33.81
N THR A 236 7.80 3.96 -33.40
CA THR A 236 7.44 4.64 -32.15
C THR A 236 7.88 3.84 -30.93
N VAL A 237 7.67 2.51 -30.96
CA VAL A 237 8.15 1.59 -29.92
C VAL A 237 9.68 1.64 -29.81
N GLU A 238 10.40 1.69 -30.93
CA GLU A 238 11.87 1.81 -30.92
C GLU A 238 12.34 3.14 -30.33
N LYS A 239 11.67 4.26 -30.66
CA LYS A 239 11.93 5.57 -30.02
C LYS A 239 11.70 5.51 -28.51
N LEU A 240 10.60 4.91 -28.06
CA LEU A 240 10.30 4.75 -26.63
C LEU A 240 11.34 3.86 -25.93
N LYS A 241 11.76 2.77 -26.57
CA LYS A 241 12.82 1.89 -26.07
C LYS A 241 14.15 2.64 -25.89
N ASN A 242 14.51 3.49 -26.85
CA ASN A 242 15.70 4.32 -26.75
C ASN A 242 15.61 5.32 -25.60
N VAL A 243 14.45 5.98 -25.43
CA VAL A 243 14.21 6.88 -24.29
C VAL A 243 14.32 6.13 -22.97
N LEU A 244 13.71 4.96 -22.83
CA LEU A 244 13.83 4.12 -21.65
C LEU A 244 15.28 3.77 -21.34
N SER A 245 16.06 3.32 -22.35
CA SER A 245 17.48 3.03 -22.15
C SER A 245 18.29 4.24 -21.66
N THR A 246 17.98 5.44 -22.15
CA THR A 246 18.64 6.66 -21.63
C THR A 246 18.24 6.97 -20.18
N LYS A 247 16.98 6.70 -19.80
CA LYS A 247 16.49 6.87 -18.43
C LYS A 247 17.11 5.86 -17.47
N ASP A 248 17.27 4.61 -17.90
CA ASP A 248 17.94 3.58 -17.10
C ASP A 248 19.39 3.96 -16.81
N LYS A 249 20.12 4.48 -17.80
CA LYS A 249 21.49 5.00 -17.60
C LYS A 249 21.53 6.18 -16.64
N GLN A 250 20.52 7.07 -16.67
CA GLN A 250 20.41 8.18 -15.73
C GLN A 250 20.15 7.68 -14.30
N ILE A 251 19.29 6.68 -14.14
CA ILE A 251 19.00 6.04 -12.84
C ILE A 251 20.28 5.41 -12.29
N GLU A 252 20.99 4.61 -13.08
CA GLU A 252 22.24 3.96 -12.65
C GLU A 252 23.29 4.99 -12.18
N HIS A 253 23.40 6.12 -12.90
CA HIS A 253 24.28 7.20 -12.51
C HIS A 253 23.84 7.87 -11.18
N MET A 254 22.54 8.08 -10.99
CA MET A 254 21.99 8.62 -9.74
C MET A 254 22.19 7.67 -8.55
N GLU A 255 22.05 6.37 -8.76
CA GLU A 255 22.33 5.35 -7.74
C GLU A 255 23.80 5.31 -7.34
N LYS A 256 24.72 5.48 -8.30
CA LYS A 256 26.16 5.60 -7.99
C LYS A 256 26.43 6.85 -7.15
N LYS A 257 25.81 7.99 -7.49
CA LYS A 257 25.91 9.23 -6.68
C LYS A 257 25.34 9.04 -5.27
N LYS A 258 24.18 8.39 -5.14
CA LYS A 258 23.56 8.06 -3.85
C LYS A 258 24.50 7.22 -2.98
N ARG A 259 25.06 6.12 -3.53
CA ARG A 259 26.03 5.28 -2.82
C ARG A 259 27.25 6.05 -2.35
N MET A 260 27.80 6.96 -3.18
CA MET A 260 28.90 7.81 -2.76
C MET A 260 28.53 8.75 -1.62
N ALA A 261 27.32 9.32 -1.62
CA ALA A 261 26.83 10.17 -0.55
C ALA A 261 26.64 9.37 0.76
N GLU A 262 26.08 8.17 0.69
CA GLU A 262 25.92 7.26 1.85
C GLU A 262 27.26 6.90 2.49
N ILE A 263 28.28 6.57 1.67
CA ILE A 263 29.64 6.31 2.16
C ILE A 263 30.23 7.54 2.86
N LYS A 264 30.04 8.74 2.30
CA LYS A 264 30.50 9.99 2.95
C LYS A 264 29.78 10.23 4.27
N LEU A 265 28.48 9.98 4.33
CA LEU A 265 27.68 10.15 5.54
C LEU A 265 28.13 9.18 6.65
N LEU A 266 28.41 7.93 6.31
CA LEU A 266 28.98 6.96 7.24
C LEU A 266 30.35 7.40 7.80
N LYS A 267 31.21 7.99 6.96
CA LYS A 267 32.49 8.56 7.43
C LYS A 267 32.26 9.69 8.42
N ILE A 268 31.38 10.64 8.11
CA ILE A 268 31.03 11.76 9.00
C ILE A 268 30.48 11.25 10.34
N ILE A 269 29.63 10.22 10.33
CA ILE A 269 29.14 9.59 11.57
C ILE A 269 30.30 8.99 12.38
N GLY A 270 31.24 8.31 11.72
CA GLY A 270 32.44 7.76 12.35
C GLY A 270 33.30 8.85 13.00
N ASP A 271 33.53 9.94 12.29
CA ASP A 271 34.30 11.09 12.78
C ASP A 271 33.60 11.78 13.96
N TYR A 272 32.28 11.97 13.87
CA TYR A 272 31.46 12.53 14.95
C TYR A 272 31.52 11.66 16.21
N ASN A 273 31.41 10.34 16.07
CA ASN A 273 31.49 9.43 17.22
C ASN A 273 32.89 9.45 17.87
N SER A 274 33.95 9.55 17.06
CA SER A 274 35.32 9.67 17.54
C SER A 274 35.54 10.99 18.28
N LEU A 275 35.03 12.10 17.73
CA LEU A 275 35.07 13.42 18.37
C LEU A 275 34.27 13.45 19.68
N LYS A 276 33.08 12.83 19.70
CA LYS A 276 32.25 12.68 20.90
C LYS A 276 32.99 11.90 21.99
N HIS A 277 33.69 10.83 21.63
CA HIS A 277 34.51 10.07 22.57
C HIS A 277 35.68 10.91 23.10
N HIS A 278 36.37 11.65 22.22
CA HIS A 278 37.44 12.56 22.63
C HIS A 278 36.93 13.62 23.61
N MET A 279 35.79 14.25 23.33
CA MET A 279 35.19 15.26 24.20
C MET A 279 34.79 14.69 25.56
N LYS A 280 34.26 13.45 25.60
CA LYS A 280 33.96 12.74 26.86
C LYS A 280 35.23 12.52 27.70
N ASN A 281 36.34 12.15 27.07
CA ASN A 281 37.63 11.98 27.75
C ASN A 281 38.16 13.31 28.29
N VAL A 282 38.13 14.38 27.50
CA VAL A 282 38.56 15.73 27.93
C VAL A 282 37.74 16.23 29.12
N ILE A 283 36.42 16.01 29.13
CA ILE A 283 35.55 16.36 30.27
C ILE A 283 35.96 15.57 31.51
N LYS A 284 36.23 14.27 31.37
CA LYS A 284 36.68 13.42 32.48
C LYS A 284 38.02 13.91 33.06
N ASP A 285 38.99 14.24 32.21
CA ASP A 285 40.29 14.75 32.63
C ASP A 285 40.16 16.10 33.35
N ARG A 286 39.27 16.99 32.86
CA ARG A 286 38.99 18.28 33.51
C ARG A 286 38.40 18.09 34.91
N LEU A 287 37.45 17.17 35.07
CA LEU A 287 36.84 16.87 36.37
C LEU A 287 37.86 16.33 37.37
N LEU A 288 38.79 15.48 36.94
CA LEU A 288 39.87 14.97 37.79
C LEU A 288 40.78 16.12 38.26
N LYS A 289 41.22 17.00 37.33
CA LYS A 289 42.04 18.17 37.68
C LYS A 289 41.32 19.14 38.63
N GLU A 290 40.01 19.36 38.45
CA GLU A 290 39.22 20.19 39.36
C GLU A 290 39.12 19.59 40.77
N GLN A 291 39.01 18.26 40.90
CA GLN A 291 39.05 17.58 42.20
C GLN A 291 40.43 17.70 42.86
N GLU A 292 41.52 17.54 42.11
CA GLU A 292 42.89 17.74 42.61
C GLU A 292 43.10 19.16 43.14
N ILE A 293 42.64 20.18 42.42
CA ILE A 293 42.71 21.58 42.86
C ILE A 293 41.90 21.82 44.14
N LYS A 294 40.71 21.24 44.26
CA LYS A 294 39.91 21.33 45.50
C LYS A 294 40.62 20.68 46.68
N ASN A 295 41.25 19.53 46.47
CA ASN A 295 42.00 18.82 47.51
C ASN A 295 43.25 19.61 47.95
N LEU A 296 43.94 20.30 47.03
CA LEU A 296 45.07 21.17 47.33
C LEU A 296 44.65 22.43 48.11
N LYS A 297 43.52 23.05 47.75
CA LYS A 297 42.95 24.20 48.48
C LYS A 297 42.50 23.86 49.89
N ASN A 298 42.10 22.62 50.15
CA ASN A 298 41.74 22.16 51.49
C ASN A 298 42.96 21.87 52.38
N LYS A 299 44.14 21.60 51.79
CA LYS A 299 45.40 21.38 52.53
C LYS A 299 46.16 22.67 52.89
N SER A 300 45.78 23.82 52.35
CA SER A 300 46.52 25.10 52.47
C SER A 300 45.87 26.13 53.41
N LYS A 301 45.00 25.69 54.35
CA LYS A 301 44.35 26.57 55.35
C LYS A 301 44.96 26.53 56.77
N THR A 302 46.19 26.04 56.91
CA THR A 302 46.96 26.13 58.16
C THR A 302 48.40 26.49 57.84
N ASP A 303 48.69 27.80 57.79
CA ASP A 303 49.86 28.40 58.43
C ASP A 303 49.95 29.89 58.08
N ASP A 304 49.84 30.71 59.12
CA ASP A 304 50.17 32.13 59.15
C ASP A 304 51.62 32.28 59.65
N SER A 305 52.54 32.83 58.86
CA SER A 305 53.59 33.76 59.35
C SER A 305 54.41 34.42 58.24
N LYS A 306 54.74 35.69 58.49
CA LYS A 306 55.62 36.67 57.80
C LYS A 306 56.75 37.07 58.81
N PRO A 307 57.78 37.91 58.53
CA PRO A 307 58.42 38.41 57.28
C PRO A 307 59.99 38.64 57.34
N GLU A 308 60.56 39.29 56.30
CA GLU A 308 61.82 40.14 56.23
C GLU A 308 63.23 39.47 56.07
N LYS A 309 64.26 39.97 55.33
CA LYS A 309 64.56 41.21 54.55
C LYS A 309 65.87 41.08 53.69
N ASN A 310 66.04 41.98 52.69
CA ASN A 310 67.23 42.43 51.90
C ASN A 310 67.63 41.62 50.64
N SER A 311 67.85 42.20 49.44
CA SER A 311 67.87 43.59 48.93
C SER A 311 67.78 43.62 47.37
N ASP A 312 67.11 44.67 46.84
CA ASP A 312 67.22 45.32 45.51
C ASP A 312 66.62 44.69 44.21
N ILE A 313 65.29 44.85 44.04
CA ILE A 313 64.51 45.49 42.92
C ILE A 313 64.92 45.16 41.45
N CYS A 314 64.13 44.44 40.60
CA CYS A 314 62.90 44.94 39.94
C CYS A 314 62.01 43.89 39.20
N CYS A 315 60.86 43.53 39.79
CA CYS A 315 59.49 43.62 39.22
C CYS A 315 58.59 43.95 40.42
N ASN A 316 57.92 45.11 40.40
CA ASN A 316 57.47 45.86 41.59
C ASN A 316 56.29 45.30 42.43
N LEU A 317 56.11 43.99 42.53
CA LEU A 317 55.33 43.33 43.60
C LEU A 317 55.97 41.96 43.93
N ASP A 318 56.53 41.83 45.15
CA ASP A 318 57.35 40.69 45.63
C ASP A 318 56.55 39.39 45.89
N HIS A 319 56.14 38.70 44.84
CA HIS A 319 55.68 37.31 44.94
C HIS A 319 56.03 36.52 43.68
N CYS A 320 57.30 36.54 43.25
CA CYS A 320 57.76 35.66 42.18
C CYS A 320 58.17 34.29 42.72
N ASP A 321 57.21 33.58 43.34
CA ASP A 321 57.30 32.14 43.53
C ASP A 321 57.25 31.42 42.16
N ASN A 322 57.65 30.15 42.10
CA ASN A 322 57.44 29.30 40.91
C ASN A 322 56.00 29.40 40.39
N THR A 323 55.04 29.61 41.31
CA THR A 323 53.63 29.85 41.02
C THR A 323 53.38 31.14 40.22
N CYS A 324 54.17 32.22 40.35
CA CYS A 324 54.00 33.44 39.55
C CYS A 324 54.56 33.28 38.12
N LYS A 325 55.64 32.51 37.96
CA LYS A 325 56.12 32.12 36.62
C LYS A 325 55.14 31.19 35.94
N GLU A 326 54.62 30.20 36.65
CA GLU A 326 53.56 29.30 36.19
C GLU A 326 52.29 30.07 35.87
N ASN A 327 51.86 31.02 36.70
CA ASN A 327 50.68 31.85 36.44
C ASN A 327 50.88 32.75 35.22
N LYS A 328 52.08 33.31 35.01
CA LYS A 328 52.40 34.09 33.81
C LYS A 328 52.39 33.20 32.56
N GLN A 329 52.92 31.99 32.67
CA GLN A 329 52.93 31.01 31.58
C GLN A 329 51.52 30.51 31.27
N MET A 330 50.68 30.33 32.30
CA MET A 330 49.26 29.99 32.18
C MET A 330 48.45 31.14 31.57
N LEU A 331 48.78 32.39 31.89
CA LEU A 331 48.17 33.58 31.26
C LEU A 331 48.48 33.65 29.77
N ILE A 332 49.72 33.34 29.38
CA ILE A 332 50.12 33.25 27.98
C ILE A 332 49.39 32.10 27.28
N GLN A 333 49.27 30.93 27.95
CA GLN A 333 48.52 29.79 27.42
C GLN A 333 47.04 30.13 27.24
N LEU A 334 46.40 30.76 28.23
CA LEU A 334 45.00 31.19 28.16
C LEU A 334 44.77 32.27 27.10
N GLN A 335 45.74 33.16 26.86
CA GLN A 335 45.68 34.10 25.75
C GLN A 335 45.75 33.39 24.40
N SER A 336 46.63 32.40 24.26
CA SER A 336 46.73 31.57 23.06
C SER A 336 45.43 30.77 22.82
N ASP A 337 44.91 30.11 23.85
CA ASP A 337 43.68 29.32 23.77
C ASP A 337 42.47 30.21 23.44
N ASN A 338 42.39 31.42 24.02
CA ASN A 338 41.35 32.39 23.66
C ASN A 338 41.45 32.82 22.19
N GLN A 339 42.66 33.07 21.67
CA GLN A 339 42.85 33.39 20.25
C GLN A 339 42.42 32.25 19.34
N GLU A 340 42.73 31.00 19.70
CA GLU A 340 42.29 29.82 18.96
C GLU A 340 40.76 29.66 19.01
N LEU A 341 40.14 29.90 20.17
CA LEU A 341 38.69 29.89 20.32
C LEU A 341 38.01 30.99 19.49
N TYR A 342 38.59 32.20 19.42
CA TYR A 342 38.08 33.25 18.54
C TYR A 342 38.14 32.83 17.07
N LYS A 343 39.22 32.15 16.65
CA LYS A 343 39.35 31.63 15.29
C LYS A 343 38.32 30.55 14.99
N LYS A 344 38.15 29.56 15.87
CA LYS A 344 37.14 28.50 15.73
C LYS A 344 35.72 29.06 15.72
N ASN A 345 35.44 30.07 16.54
CA ASN A 345 34.13 30.71 16.58
C ASN A 345 33.87 31.51 15.28
N ALA A 346 34.91 32.11 14.68
CA ALA A 346 34.80 32.74 13.36
C ALA A 346 34.52 31.70 12.25
N GLU A 347 35.24 30.57 12.25
CA GLU A 347 35.04 29.45 11.31
C GLU A 347 33.62 28.86 11.44
N GLN A 348 33.13 28.65 12.67
CA GLN A 348 31.77 28.18 12.92
C GLN A 348 30.70 29.18 12.47
N LYS A 349 30.94 30.48 12.64
CA LYS A 349 30.03 31.50 12.10
C LYS A 349 29.97 31.45 10.58
N GLU A 350 31.10 31.25 9.90
CA GLU A 350 31.15 31.10 8.46
C GLU A 350 30.39 29.85 8.00
N GLU A 351 30.57 28.72 8.68
CA GLU A 351 29.83 27.48 8.41
C GLU A 351 28.31 27.64 8.61
N ILE A 352 27.90 28.33 9.68
CA ILE A 352 26.49 28.66 9.91
C ILE A 352 25.94 29.54 8.78
N THR A 353 26.71 30.51 8.29
CA THR A 353 26.26 31.35 7.16
C THR A 353 26.15 30.56 5.86
N ASP A 354 27.05 29.62 5.60
CA ASP A 354 26.97 28.74 4.42
C ASP A 354 25.77 27.77 4.51
N LEU A 355 25.51 27.23 5.71
CA LEU A 355 24.33 26.41 5.97
C LEU A 355 23.02 27.21 5.83
N GLN A 356 22.98 28.44 6.32
CA GLN A 356 21.83 29.34 6.14
C GLN A 356 21.59 29.64 4.66
N LYS A 357 22.65 29.85 3.88
CA LYS A 357 22.53 30.02 2.42
C LYS A 357 21.94 28.78 1.75
N LYS A 358 22.47 27.59 2.05
CA LYS A 358 21.95 26.31 1.53
C LYS A 358 20.51 26.05 1.95
N TYR A 359 20.14 26.39 3.18
CA TYR A 359 18.75 26.30 3.66
C TYR A 359 17.82 27.21 2.86
N ASN A 360 18.21 28.46 2.61
CA ASN A 360 17.42 29.39 1.82
C ASN A 360 17.28 28.96 0.36
N GLU A 361 18.34 28.40 -0.25
CA GLU A 361 18.28 27.80 -1.59
C GLU A 361 17.29 26.62 -1.63
N LEU A 362 17.35 25.72 -0.65
CA LEU A 362 16.42 24.59 -0.55
C LEU A 362 14.97 25.05 -0.32
N LEU A 363 14.76 26.09 0.48
CA LEU A 363 13.44 26.68 0.71
C LEU A 363 12.87 27.29 -0.58
N HIS A 364 13.72 27.96 -1.36
CA HIS A 364 13.33 28.47 -2.68
C HIS A 364 12.93 27.33 -3.63
N ASP A 365 13.71 26.25 -3.68
CA ASP A 365 13.38 25.07 -4.49
C ASP A 365 12.07 24.41 -4.04
N PHE A 366 11.81 24.34 -2.73
CA PHE A 366 10.56 23.83 -2.19
C PHE A 366 9.37 24.68 -2.63
N HIS A 367 9.47 26.01 -2.53
CA HIS A 367 8.41 26.91 -3.01
C HIS A 367 8.20 26.81 -4.53
N PHE A 368 9.28 26.62 -5.30
CA PHE A 368 9.18 26.40 -6.74
C PHE A 368 8.44 25.10 -7.06
N LEU A 369 8.78 24.01 -6.36
CA LEU A 369 8.08 22.72 -6.49
C LEU A 369 6.63 22.82 -6.06
N GLN A 370 6.33 23.52 -4.97
CA GLN A 370 4.97 23.76 -4.50
C GLN A 370 4.13 24.52 -5.53
N LYS A 371 4.70 25.55 -6.18
CA LYS A 371 4.06 26.25 -7.31
C LYS A 371 3.80 25.29 -8.48
N LYS A 372 4.77 24.44 -8.82
CA LYS A 372 4.63 23.45 -9.90
C LYS A 372 3.54 22.41 -9.61
N VAL A 373 3.46 21.91 -8.38
CA VAL A 373 2.39 21.01 -7.92
C VAL A 373 1.04 21.71 -7.97
N SER A 374 0.97 22.98 -7.55
CA SER A 374 -0.26 23.78 -7.63
C SER A 374 -0.74 23.95 -9.07
N LEU A 375 0.18 24.21 -10.01
CA LEU A 375 -0.14 24.27 -11.44
C LEU A 375 -0.60 22.92 -12.00
N LEU A 376 0.02 21.81 -11.57
CA LEU A 376 -0.41 20.47 -11.96
C LEU A 376 -1.81 20.16 -11.42
N ASN A 377 -2.11 20.52 -10.18
CA ASN A 377 -3.44 20.34 -9.58
C ASN A 377 -4.51 21.19 -10.29
N LEU A 378 -4.17 22.41 -10.72
CA LEU A 378 -5.06 23.21 -11.55
C LEU A 378 -5.35 22.53 -12.89
N LYS A 379 -4.33 21.97 -13.54
CA LYS A 379 -4.47 21.30 -14.84
C LYS A 379 -5.21 19.95 -14.75
N VAL A 380 -5.08 19.23 -13.63
CA VAL A 380 -5.82 17.99 -13.35
C VAL A 380 -7.31 18.27 -13.07
N ASN A 381 -7.64 19.47 -12.59
CA ASN A 381 -9.02 19.88 -12.33
C ASN A 381 -9.74 20.49 -13.55
N GLU A 382 -9.07 20.69 -14.69
CA GLU A 382 -9.74 21.15 -15.93
C GLU A 382 -10.56 20.03 -16.62
N ASP A 383 -10.34 18.75 -16.30
CA ASP A 383 -11.12 17.61 -16.82
C ASP A 383 -12.36 17.26 -15.97
N ARG A 384 -12.77 18.12 -15.04
CA ARG A 384 -14.06 18.01 -14.32
C ARG A 384 -14.88 19.29 -14.42
N PRO A 385 -16.18 19.22 -14.73
CA PRO A 385 -17.04 20.40 -14.74
C PRO A 385 -17.16 20.97 -13.32
N VAL A 386 -16.89 22.27 -13.24
CA VAL A 386 -16.89 23.15 -12.07
C VAL A 386 -18.17 23.04 -11.25
N SER A 387 -18.04 22.95 -9.92
CA SER A 387 -18.96 23.58 -8.96
C SER A 387 -18.32 23.65 -7.56
N HIS A 388 -18.06 24.88 -7.11
CA HIS A 388 -17.79 25.32 -5.72
C HIS A 388 -16.41 25.02 -5.10
N LEU A 389 -15.54 26.03 -5.05
CA LEU A 389 -15.33 26.81 -3.80
C LEU A 389 -14.31 27.94 -4.02
N ASN A 390 -14.73 29.13 -3.60
CA ASN A 390 -14.02 30.40 -3.67
C ASN A 390 -12.68 30.38 -2.93
N LEU A 391 -11.63 30.85 -3.62
CA LEU A 391 -10.43 31.41 -3.01
C LEU A 391 -10.80 32.72 -2.31
N ASN A 392 -10.56 32.80 -1.00
CA ASN A 392 -10.45 34.08 -0.30
C ASN A 392 -9.04 34.16 0.29
N THR A 393 -8.16 34.80 -0.47
CA THR A 393 -6.87 35.31 -0.03
C THR A 393 -7.12 36.49 0.92
N LYS A 394 -6.82 36.31 2.20
CA LYS A 394 -6.50 37.44 3.09
C LYS A 394 -5.23 37.13 3.87
N GLU A 395 -4.24 37.97 3.62
CA GLU A 395 -3.07 38.21 4.45
C GLU A 395 -3.47 38.33 5.92
N ILE A 396 -2.85 37.55 6.80
CA ILE A 396 -2.79 37.90 8.22
C ILE A 396 -1.36 37.67 8.71
N ASP A 397 -0.80 38.80 9.09
CA ASP A 397 0.46 39.06 9.74
C ASP A 397 0.49 38.49 11.19
N ILE A 398 1.71 38.38 11.72
CA ILE A 398 2.16 37.69 12.92
C ILE A 398 1.40 38.09 14.21
N LYS A 399 1.05 37.10 15.07
CA LYS A 399 1.19 37.13 16.55
C LYS A 399 0.82 35.80 17.24
N TYR A 400 1.71 35.29 18.09
CA TYR A 400 1.43 34.30 19.15
C TYR A 400 0.38 34.86 20.15
N PRO A 401 -0.52 34.02 20.72
CA PRO A 401 -0.20 33.33 21.99
C PRO A 401 -0.87 31.95 22.23
N ASN A 402 -0.47 31.37 23.36
CA ASN A 402 -0.75 30.08 24.02
C ASN A 402 -2.17 29.47 24.06
N LYS A 403 -2.14 28.12 24.16
CA LYS A 403 -2.99 27.14 24.89
C LYS A 403 -4.52 27.24 24.79
N GLU A 404 -5.16 26.19 24.25
CA GLU A 404 -5.95 25.20 25.00
C GLU A 404 -6.61 24.14 24.07
N HIS A 405 -6.84 22.95 24.62
CA HIS A 405 -7.42 21.75 24.01
C HIS A 405 -8.74 21.97 23.25
N SER A 406 -8.91 21.29 22.11
CA SER A 406 -10.18 20.58 21.82
C SER A 406 -10.03 19.57 20.69
N TYR A 407 -10.34 18.31 20.98
CA TYR A 407 -10.48 17.21 20.04
C TYR A 407 -11.65 17.48 19.07
N LYS A 408 -11.42 17.35 17.77
CA LYS A 408 -12.47 16.95 16.82
C LYS A 408 -11.89 16.03 15.76
N GLN A 409 -12.44 14.81 15.75
CA GLN A 409 -12.29 13.81 14.70
C GLN A 409 -12.53 14.43 13.33
N MET A 410 -11.63 14.14 12.40
CA MET A 410 -11.85 14.36 10.99
C MET A 410 -11.82 12.97 10.33
N GLU A 411 -13.00 12.55 9.91
CA GLU A 411 -13.23 11.34 9.11
C GLU A 411 -12.38 11.44 7.83
N ILE A 412 -11.56 10.42 7.61
CA ILE A 412 -10.78 10.26 6.39
C ILE A 412 -11.68 9.57 5.38
N THR A 413 -12.11 10.31 4.38
CA THR A 413 -12.73 9.77 3.18
C THR A 413 -11.68 9.04 2.35
N ASP A 414 -11.98 7.78 2.04
CA ASP A 414 -11.23 6.88 1.17
C ASP A 414 -10.96 7.49 -0.21
N SER A 415 -9.67 7.73 -0.51
CA SER A 415 -9.17 7.76 -1.89
C SER A 415 -7.65 7.60 -1.89
N SER A 416 -7.21 6.59 -2.63
CA SER A 416 -5.85 6.12 -2.89
C SER A 416 -4.75 7.20 -3.00
N ASP A 417 -3.73 7.11 -2.12
CA ASP A 417 -2.30 7.06 -2.49
C ASP A 417 -1.40 6.73 -1.27
N SER A 418 -0.79 5.55 -1.32
CA SER A 418 -0.11 4.77 -0.25
C SER A 418 1.18 5.40 0.35
N ILE A 419 1.65 6.54 -0.16
CA ILE A 419 2.92 7.14 0.29
C ILE A 419 2.69 8.25 1.31
N THR A 420 1.63 9.05 1.14
CA THR A 420 1.29 10.15 2.05
C THR A 420 0.81 9.64 3.40
N GLU A 421 0.09 8.53 3.43
CA GLU A 421 -0.42 7.92 4.65
C GLU A 421 0.71 7.34 5.52
N GLU A 422 1.72 6.71 4.92
CA GLU A 422 2.88 6.21 5.66
C GLU A 422 3.76 7.36 6.19
N VAL A 423 3.90 8.46 5.45
CA VAL A 423 4.61 9.66 5.93
C VAL A 423 3.88 10.31 7.10
N ILE A 424 2.54 10.41 7.02
CA ILE A 424 1.72 10.91 8.12
C ILE A 424 1.84 10.00 9.34
N ARG A 425 1.77 8.67 9.16
CA ARG A 425 1.93 7.69 10.24
C ARG A 425 3.31 7.79 10.90
N GLN A 426 4.38 7.96 10.12
CA GLN A 426 5.72 8.16 10.66
C GLN A 426 5.87 9.50 11.39
N ALA A 427 5.24 10.56 10.88
CA ALA A 427 5.22 11.86 11.57
C ALA A 427 4.49 11.78 12.92
N TRP A 428 3.37 11.05 12.99
CA TRP A 428 2.63 10.80 14.23
C TRP A 428 3.46 10.02 15.26
N LEU A 429 4.09 8.91 14.84
CA LEU A 429 4.98 8.14 15.71
C LEU A 429 6.16 8.97 16.22
N ARG A 430 6.72 9.85 15.38
CA ARG A 430 7.82 10.71 15.76
C ARG A 430 7.38 11.81 16.73
N LEU A 431 6.18 12.36 16.56
CA LEU A 431 5.58 13.34 17.49
C LEU A 431 5.30 12.72 18.85
N GLU A 432 4.73 11.51 18.90
CA GLU A 432 4.48 10.80 20.15
C GLU A 432 5.79 10.50 20.91
N GLN A 433 6.84 10.11 20.18
CA GLN A 433 8.18 9.93 20.76
C GLN A 433 8.76 11.24 21.32
N LEU A 434 8.65 12.35 20.56
CA LEU A 434 9.13 13.65 21.01
C LEU A 434 8.33 14.19 22.21
N GLU A 435 7.03 13.91 22.30
CA GLU A 435 6.22 14.29 23.45
C GLU A 435 6.64 13.52 24.71
N LYS A 436 6.99 12.24 24.56
CA LYS A 436 7.54 11.44 25.65
C LYS A 436 8.93 11.92 26.09
N GLU A 437 9.81 12.19 25.12
CA GLU A 437 11.14 12.77 25.39
C GLU A 437 11.02 14.16 26.07
N SER A 438 10.05 14.99 25.64
CA SER A 438 9.77 16.29 26.27
C SER A 438 9.25 16.15 27.70
N LYS A 439 8.37 15.17 27.98
CA LYS A 439 7.90 14.88 29.34
C LYS A 439 9.03 14.39 30.24
N GLU A 440 9.90 13.52 29.73
CA GLU A 440 11.09 13.05 30.46
C GLU A 440 12.07 14.20 30.78
N ILE A 441 12.24 15.15 29.84
CA ILE A 441 13.03 16.36 30.07
C ILE A 441 12.35 17.27 31.10
N GLU A 442 11.04 17.53 30.99
CA GLU A 442 10.31 18.34 31.97
C GLU A 442 10.36 17.74 33.39
N GLU A 443 10.33 16.42 33.52
CA GLU A 443 10.51 15.73 34.81
C GLU A 443 11.95 15.84 35.33
N GLN A 444 12.96 15.79 34.46
CA GLN A 444 14.37 15.95 34.85
C GLN A 444 14.73 17.39 35.24
N TYR A 445 14.01 18.39 34.73
CA TYR A 445 14.29 19.81 34.97
C TYR A 445 13.29 20.51 35.92
N LYS A 446 12.34 19.77 36.51
CA LYS A 446 11.61 20.22 37.71
C LYS A 446 12.51 20.06 38.94
N LEU A 447 13.35 21.06 39.17
CA LEU A 447 14.03 21.34 40.45
C LEU A 447 13.40 22.56 41.10
#